data_AF-A0AAE1Y794-F1
#
_entry.id   AF-A0AAE1Y794-F1
#
_cell.length_a   1.000
_cell.length_b   1.000
_cell.length_c   1.000
_cell.angle_alpha   90.00
_cell.angle_beta   90.00
_cell.angle_gamma   90.00
#
_symmetry.space_group_name_H-M   'P 1'
#
loop_
_entity.id
_entity.type
_entity.pdbx_description
1 polymer ?
#
loop_
_entity_poly.entity_id
_entity_poly.type
_entity_poly.pdbx_seq_one_letter_code
_entity_poly.pdbx_strand_id
1 'polypeptide(L)'
;VSVGSSDSSILGTCLLCGAPFDDYTSRCRCTHCRMLVLICDSCQEKESSYICELCRKNTKPVASISSIDDVSEEVLQPVSRGDSFNADQGSKGQHTAVTRSIRKLRILCLHGFRQNASSFKGRTASLAKKLKNIAELVFVDAPHELPFIYQPPPTDQTHSCESALSQQCPPFNQCNRKFAWLVASDYDGTQDAEWKIAQAPFDSLQYQQQTEGFEKSIEYLKTIFSEAGPFDGILGFSQGAAMAALVGAHREKLKGEMDFRFVVLCSGFAVNMTEYVEGSINCPSLHIFGCKEGKDRQIDCEASRQLASLFQNGSSVIVEHDLGHIIPTRSPYIDEIKDFLQRFL
;
A
#
# COMPACT_ATOMS: atom_id res chain seq x y z
N VAL A 1 5.70 12.33 -0.53
CA VAL A 1 4.35 11.71 -0.61
C VAL A 1 4.21 11.11 -2.00
N SER A 2 3.81 9.83 -2.21
CA SER A 2 3.47 9.36 -3.59
C SER A 2 2.03 9.73 -3.98
N VAL A 3 1.59 10.87 -3.49
CA VAL A 3 0.49 11.65 -4.01
C VAL A 3 1.26 12.75 -4.71
N GLY A 4 1.34 12.68 -6.04
CA GLY A 4 1.92 13.76 -6.82
C GLY A 4 1.21 15.05 -6.41
N SER A 5 1.99 16.07 -6.09
CA SER A 5 1.43 17.42 -6.06
C SER A 5 1.01 17.79 -7.47
N SER A 6 -0.07 18.57 -7.61
CA SER A 6 -0.40 19.24 -8.87
C SER A 6 0.63 20.31 -9.25
N ASP A 7 1.53 20.64 -8.33
CA ASP A 7 2.67 21.51 -8.55
C ASP A 7 3.90 20.68 -8.94
N SER A 8 4.34 20.87 -10.18
CA SER A 8 5.52 20.27 -10.81
C SER A 8 6.84 20.46 -10.04
N SER A 9 6.89 21.37 -9.07
CA SER A 9 8.09 21.67 -8.27
C SER A 9 8.20 20.86 -6.97
N ILE A 10 7.18 20.06 -6.62
CA ILE A 10 7.10 19.44 -5.29
C ILE A 10 7.55 17.98 -5.31
N LEU A 11 8.85 17.78 -5.02
CA LEU A 11 9.34 16.55 -4.40
C LEU A 11 8.71 16.42 -3.00
N GLY A 12 8.68 15.20 -2.43
CA GLY A 12 8.37 15.05 -1.00
C GLY A 12 9.18 16.07 -0.18
N THR A 13 8.59 16.65 0.88
CA THR A 13 9.31 17.59 1.75
C THR A 13 9.47 16.98 3.13
N CYS A 14 10.57 17.33 3.80
CA CYS A 14 10.76 17.03 5.21
C CYS A 14 9.60 17.66 6.01
N LEU A 15 8.91 16.85 6.82
CA LEU A 15 7.76 17.26 7.62
C LEU A 15 8.07 18.39 8.61
N LEU A 16 9.34 18.58 8.98
CA LEU A 16 9.77 19.56 9.97
C LEU A 16 10.29 20.85 9.35
N CYS A 17 11.22 20.77 8.40
CA CYS A 17 11.85 21.96 7.82
C CYS A 17 11.32 22.36 6.44
N GLY A 18 10.47 21.53 5.81
CA GLY A 18 9.95 21.79 4.47
C GLY A 18 10.96 21.62 3.34
N ALA A 19 12.23 21.28 3.64
CA ALA A 19 13.24 21.06 2.62
C ALA A 19 12.88 19.86 1.71
N PRO A 20 13.18 19.89 0.40
CA PRO A 20 12.98 18.75 -0.49
C PRO A 20 13.68 17.48 0.02
N PHE A 21 12.93 16.42 0.25
CA PHE A 21 13.37 15.14 0.78
C PHE A 21 12.33 14.04 0.50
N ASP A 22 12.70 12.97 -0.21
CA ASP A 22 11.79 11.85 -0.54
C ASP A 22 12.41 10.48 -0.23
N ASP A 23 13.20 10.39 0.83
CA ASP A 23 13.74 9.12 1.34
C ASP A 23 13.01 8.64 2.61
N TYR A 24 12.61 7.38 2.63
CA TYR A 24 11.97 6.71 3.77
C TYR A 24 12.88 5.72 4.48
N THR A 25 14.18 5.67 4.16
CA THR A 25 15.15 4.72 4.72
C THR A 25 15.28 4.83 6.24
N SER A 26 15.14 6.03 6.80
CA SER A 26 15.08 6.26 8.25
C SER A 26 13.84 5.66 8.91
N ARG A 27 12.80 5.34 8.14
CA ARG A 27 11.53 4.75 8.57
C ARG A 27 10.87 5.55 9.70
N CYS A 28 11.06 6.88 9.71
CA CYS A 28 10.39 7.77 10.64
C CYS A 28 8.87 7.62 10.54
N ARG A 29 8.18 7.58 11.69
CA ARG A 29 6.74 7.29 11.76
C ARG A 29 6.01 8.35 12.55
N CYS A 30 4.82 8.68 12.08
CA CYS A 30 3.85 9.43 12.86
C CYS A 30 3.56 8.72 14.19
N THR A 31 3.65 9.42 15.31
CA THR A 31 3.39 8.90 16.65
C THR A 31 1.95 8.41 16.80
N HIS A 32 0.99 9.08 16.15
CA HIS A 32 -0.42 8.73 16.26
C HIS A 32 -0.88 7.62 15.30
N CYS A 33 -0.58 7.73 14.00
CA CYS A 33 -1.08 6.78 13.00
C CYS A 33 -0.02 5.79 12.51
N ARG A 34 1.24 5.94 12.94
CA ARG A 34 2.38 5.10 12.54
C ARG A 34 2.68 5.08 11.03
N MET A 35 2.01 5.93 10.24
CA MET A 35 2.34 6.18 8.84
C MET A 35 3.76 6.71 8.74
N LEU A 36 4.46 6.30 7.70
CA LEU A 36 5.78 6.82 7.38
C LEU A 36 5.68 8.33 7.10
N VAL A 37 6.64 9.07 7.64
CA VAL A 37 6.81 10.51 7.40
C VAL A 37 8.21 10.76 6.87
N LEU A 38 8.33 11.75 6.00
CA LEU A 38 9.60 12.18 5.43
C LEU A 38 10.30 13.09 6.42
N ILE A 39 11.46 12.69 6.93
CA ILE A 39 12.29 13.47 7.84
C ILE A 39 13.72 13.44 7.29
N CYS A 40 14.23 14.58 6.85
CA CYS A 40 15.61 14.67 6.36
C CYS A 40 16.61 14.39 7.49
N ASP A 41 17.82 13.99 7.14
CA ASP A 41 18.83 13.52 8.12
C ASP A 41 19.10 14.55 9.23
N SER A 42 19.19 15.84 8.86
CA SER A 42 19.40 16.93 9.82
C SER A 42 18.23 17.18 10.78
N CYS A 43 17.04 16.68 10.46
CA CYS A 43 15.84 16.77 11.29
C CYS A 43 15.61 15.50 12.12
N GLN A 44 16.22 14.37 11.76
CA GLN A 44 16.12 13.12 12.52
C GLN A 44 16.79 13.25 13.90
N GLU A 45 17.88 14.01 13.99
CA GLU A 45 18.63 14.23 15.24
C GLU A 45 17.94 15.22 16.21
N LYS A 46 16.95 15.98 15.73
CA LYS A 46 16.34 17.09 16.50
C LYS A 46 15.06 16.72 17.23
N GLU A 47 14.34 15.71 16.76
CA GLU A 47 13.02 15.35 17.29
C GLU A 47 12.81 13.84 17.23
N SER A 48 12.25 13.24 18.29
CA SER A 48 12.03 11.79 18.39
C SER A 48 10.57 11.37 18.15
N SER A 49 9.66 12.34 18.06
CA SER A 49 8.22 12.14 17.87
C SER A 49 7.73 13.00 16.72
N TYR A 50 7.16 12.38 15.70
CA TYR A 50 6.67 13.08 14.52
C TYR A 50 5.15 12.95 14.43
N ILE A 51 4.45 13.99 13.97
CA ILE A 51 2.99 13.91 13.75
C ILE A 51 2.73 14.24 12.29
N CYS A 52 2.23 13.28 11.51
CA CYS A 52 1.91 13.53 10.11
C CYS A 52 0.82 14.62 9.98
N GLU A 53 0.80 15.30 8.84
CA GLU A 53 -0.14 16.39 8.57
C GLU A 53 -1.60 16.01 8.79
N LEU A 54 -1.99 14.78 8.46
CA LEU A 54 -3.34 14.26 8.69
C LEU A 54 -3.68 14.18 10.18
N CYS A 55 -2.75 13.70 11.01
CA CYS A 55 -2.96 13.65 12.45
C CYS A 55 -2.91 15.04 13.09
N ARG A 56 -2.06 15.96 12.59
CA ARG A 56 -2.03 17.36 13.02
C ARG A 56 -3.36 18.06 12.75
N LYS A 57 -3.93 17.88 11.55
CA LYS A 57 -5.24 18.49 11.19
C LYS A 57 -6.41 17.94 12.00
N ASN A 58 -6.33 16.67 12.41
CA ASN A 58 -7.40 16.01 13.16
C ASN A 58 -7.27 16.14 14.69
N THR A 59 -6.17 16.70 15.18
CA THR A 59 -6.01 17.05 16.59
C THR A 59 -6.30 18.55 16.75
N LYS A 60 -7.53 18.90 17.17
CA LYS A 60 -7.80 20.26 17.65
C LYS A 60 -6.89 20.55 18.86
N PRO A 61 -6.38 21.79 19.03
CA PRO A 61 -5.55 22.12 20.18
C PRO A 61 -6.44 22.11 21.44
N VAL A 62 -6.20 21.15 22.33
CA VAL A 62 -6.61 21.29 23.73
C VAL A 62 -5.59 22.22 24.36
N ALA A 63 -6.10 23.30 24.94
CA ALA A 63 -5.33 24.31 25.62
C ALA A 63 -4.39 23.69 26.66
N SER A 64 -3.21 24.27 26.73
CA SER A 64 -2.19 24.14 27.76
C SER A 64 -2.78 24.01 29.17
N ILE A 65 -2.48 22.90 29.84
CA ILE A 65 -2.42 22.85 31.30
C ILE A 65 -0.96 22.71 31.67
N SER A 66 -0.44 23.77 32.27
CA SER A 66 0.84 23.85 32.94
C SER A 66 0.92 22.89 34.12
N SER A 67 2.06 22.20 34.20
CA SER A 67 2.81 21.82 35.41
C SER A 67 2.16 22.04 36.78
N ILE A 68 2.18 20.99 37.61
CA ILE A 68 2.81 20.92 38.93
C ILE A 68 2.79 19.43 39.37
N ASP A 69 4.00 18.90 39.63
CA ASP A 69 4.46 18.03 40.75
C ASP A 69 3.54 16.92 41.27
N ASP A 70 3.97 15.73 41.69
CA ASP A 70 5.24 14.98 41.87
C ASP A 70 4.76 13.62 42.44
N VAL A 71 5.68 12.72 42.81
CA VAL A 71 5.50 11.54 43.69
C VAL A 71 5.42 10.18 42.98
N SER A 72 6.65 9.70 42.74
CA SER A 72 7.24 8.39 43.11
C SER A 72 6.86 7.11 42.36
N GLU A 73 7.92 6.52 41.80
CA GLU A 73 8.11 5.10 41.52
C GLU A 73 7.82 4.24 42.76
N GLU A 74 7.05 3.15 42.59
CA GLU A 74 7.29 1.94 43.38
C GLU A 74 7.24 0.70 42.48
N VAL A 75 8.36 -0.01 42.55
CA VAL A 75 8.67 -1.31 41.96
C VAL A 75 7.93 -2.39 42.74
N LEU A 76 7.19 -3.27 42.05
CA LEU A 76 6.79 -4.56 42.64
C LEU A 76 7.04 -5.71 41.66
N GLN A 77 8.09 -6.47 41.98
CA GLN A 77 8.34 -7.82 41.51
C GLN A 77 7.68 -8.86 42.45
N PRO A 78 7.59 -10.14 42.03
CA PRO A 78 6.50 -11.04 42.42
C PRO A 78 6.81 -11.84 43.69
N VAL A 79 5.75 -12.19 44.43
CA VAL A 79 5.87 -13.08 45.61
C VAL A 79 5.18 -14.40 45.32
N SER A 80 6.00 -15.45 45.22
CA SER A 80 5.60 -16.85 45.26
C SER A 80 5.24 -17.24 46.69
N ARG A 81 4.15 -17.99 46.89
CA ARG A 81 4.03 -18.98 47.98
C ARG A 81 2.84 -19.91 47.73
N GLY A 82 3.12 -21.21 47.84
CA GLY A 82 2.20 -22.30 47.56
C GLY A 82 1.53 -22.88 48.80
N ASP A 83 1.07 -24.11 48.59
CA ASP A 83 0.41 -25.08 49.46
C ASP A 83 -1.12 -24.94 49.59
N SER A 84 -1.94 -25.99 49.55
CA SER A 84 -1.91 -27.40 49.13
C SER A 84 -3.33 -27.96 49.47
N PHE A 85 -3.66 -29.16 48.98
CA PHE A 85 -4.86 -30.00 49.28
C PHE A 85 -6.13 -29.70 48.45
N ASN A 86 -6.85 -30.67 47.85
CA ASN A 86 -6.88 -32.11 48.05
C ASN A 86 -7.35 -32.84 46.77
N ALA A 87 -6.92 -34.09 46.65
CA ALA A 87 -7.20 -35.01 45.55
C ALA A 87 -8.62 -35.57 45.59
N ASP A 88 -9.21 -35.81 44.42
CA ASP A 88 -9.98 -37.04 44.19
C ASP A 88 -9.85 -37.53 42.74
N GLN A 89 -9.79 -38.85 42.60
CA GLN A 89 -9.42 -39.61 41.40
C GLN A 89 -10.59 -39.78 40.43
N GLY A 90 -10.33 -39.77 39.12
CA GLY A 90 -11.35 -40.17 38.16
C GLY A 90 -10.99 -40.08 36.68
N SER A 91 -10.31 -41.12 36.18
CA SER A 91 -10.36 -41.62 34.80
C SER A 91 -9.57 -40.92 33.68
N LYS A 92 -8.91 -41.80 32.92
CA LYS A 92 -8.03 -41.57 31.79
C LYS A 92 -8.76 -40.90 30.63
N GLY A 93 -8.15 -39.83 30.13
CA GLY A 93 -8.40 -39.31 28.79
C GLY A 93 -7.23 -38.44 28.39
N GLN A 94 -6.22 -39.03 27.74
CA GLN A 94 -5.26 -38.26 26.95
C GLN A 94 -6.02 -37.67 25.76
N HIS A 95 -6.75 -36.58 25.99
CA HIS A 95 -7.03 -35.63 24.94
C HIS A 95 -5.74 -34.83 24.76
N THR A 96 -4.84 -35.35 23.92
CA THR A 96 -3.93 -34.46 23.20
C THR A 96 -4.83 -33.53 22.40
N ALA A 97 -5.13 -32.36 22.96
CA ALA A 97 -5.72 -31.27 22.23
C ALA A 97 -4.72 -30.92 21.13
N VAL A 98 -4.90 -31.52 19.96
CA VAL A 98 -4.28 -31.06 18.73
C VAL A 98 -4.88 -29.68 18.53
N THR A 99 -4.23 -28.65 19.07
CA THR A 99 -4.47 -27.27 18.69
C THR A 99 -4.10 -27.21 17.22
N ARG A 100 -5.08 -27.49 16.37
CA ARG A 100 -4.96 -27.42 14.92
C ARG A 100 -4.70 -25.95 14.63
N SER A 101 -3.42 -25.59 14.47
CA SER A 101 -3.04 -24.21 14.17
C SER A 101 -3.74 -23.85 12.87
N ILE A 102 -4.72 -22.96 12.93
CA ILE A 102 -5.41 -22.47 11.74
C ILE A 102 -4.33 -21.86 10.84
N ARG A 103 -4.15 -22.44 9.65
CA ARG A 103 -3.18 -21.94 8.67
C ARG A 103 -3.60 -20.52 8.28
N LYS A 104 -2.66 -19.58 8.34
CA LYS A 104 -2.89 -18.21 7.84
C LYS A 104 -3.02 -18.23 6.32
N LEU A 105 -3.89 -17.38 5.79
CA LEU A 105 -3.99 -17.13 4.35
C LEU A 105 -2.66 -16.56 3.83
N ARG A 106 -2.18 -17.02 2.67
CA ARG A 106 -1.05 -16.39 1.98
C ARG A 106 -1.58 -15.50 0.87
N ILE A 107 -1.31 -14.20 0.96
CA ILE A 107 -1.87 -13.20 0.03
C ILE A 107 -0.74 -12.53 -0.74
N LEU A 108 -0.74 -12.68 -2.06
CA LEU A 108 0.22 -12.00 -2.95
C LEU A 108 -0.17 -10.53 -3.10
N CYS A 109 0.76 -9.62 -2.88
CA CYS A 109 0.53 -8.18 -2.78
C CYS A 109 1.16 -7.43 -3.96
N LEU A 110 0.32 -6.80 -4.79
CA LEU A 110 0.68 -6.04 -5.98
C LEU A 110 0.65 -4.53 -5.69
N HIS A 111 1.80 -3.87 -5.80
CA HIS A 111 1.94 -2.44 -5.53
C HIS A 111 1.32 -1.54 -6.63
N GLY A 112 1.18 -0.24 -6.37
CA GLY A 112 0.67 0.72 -7.36
C GLY A 112 1.71 1.18 -8.39
N PHE A 113 1.30 2.04 -9.32
CA PHE A 113 2.17 2.56 -10.38
C PHE A 113 3.37 3.34 -9.80
N ARG A 114 4.56 3.14 -10.37
CA ARG A 114 5.83 3.75 -9.93
C ARG A 114 6.10 3.53 -8.44
N GLN A 115 5.76 2.34 -7.95
CA GLN A 115 6.12 1.83 -6.63
C GLN A 115 6.99 0.57 -6.77
N ASN A 116 7.28 -0.05 -5.64
CA ASN A 116 8.01 -1.31 -5.53
C ASN A 116 7.54 -2.06 -4.28
N ALA A 117 7.87 -3.35 -4.19
CA ALA A 117 7.52 -4.26 -3.10
C ALA A 117 7.91 -3.70 -1.73
N SER A 118 9.13 -3.18 -1.61
CA SER A 118 9.66 -2.64 -0.35
C SER A 118 8.85 -1.45 0.16
N SER A 119 8.57 -0.48 -0.70
CA SER A 119 7.77 0.70 -0.36
C SER A 119 6.32 0.33 -0.05
N PHE A 120 5.74 -0.62 -0.77
CA PHE A 120 4.38 -1.08 -0.52
C PHE A 120 4.26 -1.83 0.80
N LYS A 121 5.21 -2.72 1.11
CA LYS A 121 5.35 -3.38 2.42
C LYS A 121 5.48 -2.37 3.55
N GLY A 122 6.26 -1.31 3.35
CA GLY A 122 6.41 -0.22 4.31
C GLY A 122 5.10 0.51 4.61
N ARG A 123 4.32 0.82 3.57
CA ARG A 123 3.03 1.53 3.66
C ARG A 123 1.91 0.69 4.26
N THR A 124 1.92 -0.61 3.96
CA THR A 124 0.91 -1.57 4.46
C THR A 124 1.30 -2.22 5.78
N ALA A 125 2.38 -1.79 6.44
CA ALA A 125 2.83 -2.38 7.71
C ALA A 125 1.75 -2.37 8.82
N SER A 126 0.89 -1.33 8.86
CA SER A 126 -0.25 -1.28 9.79
C SER A 126 -1.28 -2.37 9.48
N LEU A 127 -1.59 -2.58 8.20
CA LEU A 127 -2.49 -3.63 7.72
C LEU A 127 -1.91 -5.01 8.07
N ALA A 128 -0.65 -5.26 7.72
CA ALA A 128 0.04 -6.52 8.03
C ALA A 128 0.01 -6.83 9.54
N LYS A 129 0.23 -5.83 10.40
CA LYS A 129 0.16 -6.00 11.87
C LYS A 129 -1.24 -6.39 12.33
N LYS A 130 -2.29 -5.82 11.73
CA LYS A 130 -3.70 -6.09 12.08
C LYS A 130 -4.18 -7.43 11.55
N LEU A 131 -3.63 -7.89 10.44
CA LEU A 131 -3.93 -9.19 9.82
C LEU A 131 -3.00 -10.32 10.27
N LYS A 132 -2.03 -10.08 11.16
CA LYS A 132 -0.98 -11.04 11.51
C LYS A 132 -1.45 -12.43 11.95
N ASN A 133 -2.67 -12.56 12.46
CA ASN A 133 -3.26 -13.82 12.90
C ASN A 133 -4.14 -14.51 11.83
N ILE A 134 -4.45 -13.81 10.73
CA ILE A 134 -5.36 -14.22 9.66
C ILE A 134 -4.59 -14.49 8.37
N ALA A 135 -3.61 -13.63 8.04
CA ALA A 135 -2.91 -13.68 6.77
C ALA A 135 -1.41 -13.34 6.88
N GLU A 136 -0.63 -13.93 5.98
CA GLU A 136 0.73 -13.56 5.59
C GLU A 136 0.66 -12.79 4.27
N LEU A 137 1.27 -11.60 4.23
CA LEU A 137 1.33 -10.75 3.03
C LEU A 137 2.70 -10.92 2.35
N VAL A 138 2.69 -11.36 1.09
CA VAL A 138 3.89 -11.59 0.27
C VAL A 138 3.96 -10.51 -0.80
N PHE A 139 5.02 -9.70 -0.80
CA PHE A 139 5.16 -8.53 -1.68
C PHE A 139 6.16 -8.83 -2.80
N VAL A 140 5.82 -8.43 -4.02
CA VAL A 140 6.66 -8.63 -5.22
C VAL A 140 6.76 -7.33 -6.03
N ASP A 141 7.86 -7.20 -6.76
CA ASP A 141 8.07 -6.11 -7.70
C ASP A 141 7.39 -6.44 -9.03
N ALA A 142 6.80 -5.45 -9.69
CA ALA A 142 6.22 -5.64 -11.01
C ALA A 142 7.32 -5.75 -12.08
N PRO A 143 7.08 -6.39 -13.24
CA PRO A 143 8.14 -6.74 -14.19
C PRO A 143 8.54 -5.62 -15.16
N HIS A 144 7.84 -4.49 -15.14
CA HIS A 144 8.17 -3.32 -15.97
C HIS A 144 8.89 -2.28 -15.13
N GLU A 145 10.21 -2.18 -15.30
CA GLU A 145 11.04 -1.16 -14.64
C GLU A 145 10.88 0.18 -15.37
N LEU A 146 10.61 1.25 -14.62
CA LEU A 146 10.33 2.56 -15.18
C LEU A 146 11.49 3.53 -14.96
N PRO A 147 11.80 4.41 -15.93
CA PRO A 147 12.83 5.42 -15.79
C PRO A 147 12.48 6.41 -14.69
N PHE A 148 13.48 7.02 -14.06
CA PHE A 148 13.24 8.14 -13.15
C PHE A 148 12.81 9.37 -13.94
N ILE A 149 11.91 10.17 -13.37
CA ILE A 149 11.42 11.40 -14.02
C ILE A 149 11.81 12.57 -13.14
N TYR A 150 12.43 13.58 -13.72
CA TYR A 150 12.73 14.85 -13.06
C TYR A 150 12.26 16.02 -13.92
N GLN A 151 11.94 17.13 -13.25
CA GLN A 151 11.60 18.37 -13.92
C GLN A 151 12.65 19.42 -13.57
N PRO A 152 13.37 19.98 -14.56
CA PRO A 152 14.33 21.05 -14.31
C PRO A 152 13.58 22.31 -13.84
N PRO A 153 14.23 23.18 -13.03
CA PRO A 153 13.65 24.45 -12.63
C PRO A 153 13.25 25.29 -13.86
N PRO A 154 12.16 26.08 -13.80
CA PRO A 154 11.86 27.04 -14.85
C PRO A 154 13.03 28.02 -14.98
N THR A 155 13.51 28.22 -16.20
CA THR A 155 14.60 29.16 -16.51
C THR A 155 14.08 30.60 -16.40
N ASP A 156 14.31 31.24 -15.26
CA ASP A 156 14.24 32.70 -15.20
C ASP A 156 15.37 33.25 -16.09
N GLN A 157 15.01 34.02 -17.12
CA GLN A 157 15.95 34.62 -18.09
C GLN A 157 16.83 35.73 -17.49
N THR A 158 16.92 35.84 -16.17
CA THR A 158 17.70 36.86 -15.48
C THR A 158 18.68 36.18 -14.53
N HIS A 159 19.83 35.78 -15.06
CA HIS A 159 21.17 35.90 -14.47
C HIS A 159 22.10 34.86 -15.10
N SER A 160 22.90 35.34 -16.05
CA SER A 160 24.07 34.66 -16.59
C SER A 160 25.13 34.45 -15.51
N CYS A 161 25.38 33.21 -15.11
CA CYS A 161 26.66 32.74 -14.61
C CYS A 161 26.73 31.21 -14.72
N GLU A 162 27.93 30.65 -14.68
CA GLU A 162 28.32 29.26 -14.97
C GLU A 162 27.55 28.13 -14.23
N SER A 163 26.61 28.49 -13.34
CA SER A 163 25.65 27.63 -12.63
C SER A 163 24.58 26.96 -13.52
N ALA A 164 24.36 27.43 -14.75
CA ALA A 164 23.29 26.90 -15.61
C ALA A 164 23.55 25.48 -16.12
N LEU A 165 24.82 25.07 -16.26
CA LEU A 165 25.19 23.73 -16.74
C LEU A 165 25.02 22.65 -15.66
N SER A 166 25.17 23.00 -14.38
CA SER A 166 24.91 22.09 -13.26
C SER A 166 23.43 21.86 -12.95
N GLN A 167 22.53 22.70 -13.49
CA GLN A 167 21.08 22.70 -13.18
C GLN A 167 20.24 21.80 -14.12
N GLN A 168 20.86 21.21 -15.15
CA GLN A 168 20.22 20.25 -16.06
C GLN A 168 20.54 18.79 -15.71
N CYS A 169 21.47 18.55 -14.78
CA CYS A 169 21.89 17.21 -14.41
C CYS A 169 20.84 16.51 -13.53
N PRO A 170 20.63 15.19 -13.72
CA PRO A 170 19.74 14.44 -12.86
C PRO A 170 20.23 14.43 -11.40
N PRO A 171 19.32 14.27 -10.42
CA PRO A 171 19.68 14.21 -9.01
C PRO A 171 20.73 13.13 -8.73
N PHE A 172 21.80 13.49 -8.03
CA PHE A 172 22.80 12.56 -7.50
C PHE A 172 22.22 11.82 -6.30
N ASN A 173 21.39 10.79 -6.51
CA ASN A 173 20.95 9.91 -5.43
C ASN A 173 20.67 8.49 -5.93
N GLN A 174 20.97 7.50 -5.08
CA GLN A 174 20.54 6.11 -5.25
C GLN A 174 19.04 6.03 -5.00
N CYS A 175 18.24 6.40 -6.00
CA CYS A 175 16.80 6.24 -5.93
C CYS A 175 16.44 4.75 -6.07
N ASN A 176 15.47 4.29 -5.25
CA ASN A 176 14.93 2.96 -5.42
C ASN A 176 14.20 2.84 -6.77
N ARG A 177 14.45 1.73 -7.47
CA ARG A 177 13.79 1.37 -8.73
C ARG A 177 12.27 1.50 -8.65
N LYS A 178 11.67 1.89 -9.76
CA LYS A 178 10.24 2.14 -9.91
C LYS A 178 9.67 1.10 -10.87
N PHE A 179 8.54 0.51 -10.53
CA PHE A 179 7.95 -0.54 -11.36
C PHE A 179 6.47 -0.26 -11.66
N ALA A 180 5.97 -0.95 -12.66
CA ALA A 180 4.55 -0.98 -13.04
C ALA A 180 4.11 -2.37 -13.51
N TRP A 181 2.82 -2.64 -13.34
CA TRP A 181 2.14 -3.84 -13.84
C TRP A 181 1.64 -3.65 -15.26
N LEU A 182 1.25 -2.43 -15.60
CA LEU A 182 0.79 -2.05 -16.93
C LEU A 182 1.53 -0.78 -17.35
N VAL A 183 1.79 -0.65 -18.65
CA VAL A 183 2.57 0.44 -19.22
C VAL A 183 1.79 1.15 -20.32
N ALA A 184 2.21 2.36 -20.66
CA ALA A 184 1.65 3.07 -21.81
C ALA A 184 2.13 2.46 -23.12
N SER A 185 1.39 2.67 -24.21
CA SER A 185 1.70 2.08 -25.53
C SER A 185 3.01 2.54 -26.14
N ASP A 186 3.54 3.69 -25.69
CA ASP A 186 4.82 4.25 -26.10
C ASP A 186 6.00 3.78 -25.24
N TYR A 187 5.77 2.87 -24.28
CA TYR A 187 6.80 2.34 -23.43
C TYR A 187 7.78 1.45 -24.22
N ASP A 188 9.02 1.91 -24.33
CA ASP A 188 10.09 1.31 -25.12
C ASP A 188 10.76 0.07 -24.48
N GLY A 189 10.33 -0.33 -23.28
CA GLY A 189 10.89 -1.50 -22.60
C GLY A 189 12.31 -1.30 -22.07
N THR A 190 12.87 -0.10 -22.14
CA THR A 190 14.23 0.18 -21.67
C THR A 190 14.32 -0.10 -20.17
N GLN A 191 15.11 -1.10 -19.79
CA GLN A 191 15.36 -1.49 -18.40
C GLN A 191 16.37 -0.58 -17.70
N ASP A 192 16.72 0.53 -18.34
CA ASP A 192 17.72 1.44 -17.81
C ASP A 192 17.04 2.39 -16.83
N ALA A 193 17.58 2.40 -15.60
CA ALA A 193 17.27 3.35 -14.55
C ALA A 193 17.79 4.76 -14.90
N GLU A 194 17.62 5.16 -16.15
CA GLU A 194 17.97 6.46 -16.68
C GLU A 194 16.95 7.49 -16.24
N TRP A 195 17.46 8.69 -15.98
CA TRP A 195 16.64 9.85 -15.70
C TRP A 195 16.13 10.44 -17.02
N LYS A 196 14.82 10.51 -17.17
CA LYS A 196 14.14 11.20 -18.27
C LYS A 196 13.59 12.54 -17.78
N ILE A 197 13.72 13.58 -18.59
CA ILE A 197 13.11 14.89 -18.32
C ILE A 197 11.59 14.74 -18.49
N ALA A 198 10.82 15.30 -17.55
CA ALA A 198 9.37 15.38 -17.67
C ALA A 198 8.99 16.18 -18.93
N GLN A 199 8.42 15.51 -19.93
CA GLN A 199 8.00 16.14 -21.19
C GLN A 199 6.72 16.97 -21.02
N ALA A 200 5.91 16.63 -20.01
CA ALA A 200 4.65 17.29 -19.68
C ALA A 200 4.46 17.34 -18.15
N PRO A 201 3.61 18.26 -17.66
CA PRO A 201 3.15 18.25 -16.27
C PRO A 201 2.48 16.91 -15.89
N PHE A 202 2.40 16.65 -14.58
CA PHE A 202 1.73 15.45 -14.08
C PHE A 202 0.26 15.41 -14.52
N ASP A 203 -0.10 14.37 -15.27
CA ASP A 203 -1.48 14.09 -15.65
C ASP A 203 -2.15 13.20 -14.59
N SER A 204 -3.19 13.71 -13.94
CA SER A 204 -3.97 12.95 -12.96
C SER A 204 -4.70 11.75 -13.57
N LEU A 205 -4.94 11.77 -14.89
CA LEU A 205 -5.60 10.69 -15.62
C LEU A 205 -4.61 9.75 -16.32
N GLN A 206 -3.31 9.87 -16.05
CA GLN A 206 -2.27 9.03 -16.66
C GLN A 206 -2.56 7.53 -16.53
N TYR A 207 -3.24 7.11 -15.46
CA TYR A 207 -3.62 5.71 -15.24
C TYR A 207 -4.49 5.13 -16.37
N GLN A 208 -5.25 5.97 -17.09
CA GLN A 208 -6.11 5.55 -18.20
C GLN A 208 -5.32 5.17 -19.46
N GLN A 209 -4.08 5.64 -19.57
CA GLN A 209 -3.21 5.37 -20.72
C GLN A 209 -2.34 4.12 -20.52
N GLN A 210 -2.35 3.52 -19.33
CA GLN A 210 -1.51 2.38 -18.96
C GLN A 210 -2.22 1.07 -19.25
N THR A 211 -2.41 0.75 -20.54
CA THR A 211 -3.21 -0.40 -21.01
C THR A 211 -2.35 -1.56 -21.51
N GLU A 212 -1.06 -1.38 -21.76
CA GLU A 212 -0.20 -2.39 -22.37
C GLU A 212 0.60 -3.21 -21.32
N GLY A 213 1.25 -4.27 -21.79
CA GLY A 213 2.20 -5.06 -21.00
C GLY A 213 1.56 -6.10 -20.08
N PHE A 214 0.28 -6.41 -20.29
CA PHE A 214 -0.46 -7.43 -19.53
C PHE A 214 0.17 -8.82 -19.67
N GLU A 215 0.56 -9.22 -20.87
CA GLU A 215 1.12 -10.54 -21.19
C GLU A 215 2.41 -10.81 -20.40
N LYS A 216 3.30 -9.82 -20.33
CA LYS A 216 4.53 -9.91 -19.54
C LYS A 216 4.24 -9.98 -18.05
N SER A 217 3.24 -9.23 -17.58
CA SER A 217 2.84 -9.22 -16.18
C SER A 217 2.17 -10.51 -15.73
N ILE A 218 1.30 -11.10 -16.56
CA ILE A 218 0.67 -12.37 -16.23
C ILE A 218 1.69 -13.52 -16.24
N GLU A 219 2.62 -13.57 -17.21
CA GLU A 219 3.66 -14.59 -17.26
C GLU A 219 4.60 -14.53 -16.05
N TYR A 220 4.96 -13.30 -15.65
CA TYR A 220 5.71 -13.09 -14.43
C TYR A 220 4.94 -13.57 -13.19
N LEU A 221 3.65 -13.26 -13.07
CA LEU A 221 2.84 -13.72 -11.95
C LEU A 221 2.69 -15.25 -11.92
N LYS A 222 2.54 -15.92 -13.07
CA LYS A 222 2.55 -17.39 -13.18
C LYS A 222 3.85 -17.98 -12.60
N THR A 223 4.99 -17.38 -12.94
CA THR A 223 6.29 -17.77 -12.39
C THR A 223 6.31 -17.64 -10.86
N ILE A 224 5.84 -16.51 -10.32
CA ILE A 224 5.74 -16.29 -8.87
C ILE A 224 4.81 -17.30 -8.19
N PHE A 225 3.67 -17.63 -8.80
CA PHE A 225 2.74 -18.64 -8.28
C PHE A 225 3.39 -20.04 -8.24
N SER A 226 4.15 -20.39 -9.27
CA SER A 226 4.89 -21.66 -9.33
C SER A 226 6.00 -21.74 -8.27
N GLU A 227 6.79 -20.67 -8.12
CA GLU A 227 7.98 -20.67 -7.26
C GLU A 227 7.67 -20.42 -5.77
N ALA A 228 6.74 -19.50 -5.48
CA ALA A 228 6.49 -18.99 -4.14
C ALA A 228 5.08 -19.31 -3.62
N GLY A 229 4.24 -19.97 -4.43
CA GLY A 229 2.90 -20.42 -4.04
C GLY A 229 2.90 -21.56 -3.00
N PRO A 230 1.72 -22.07 -2.62
CA PRO A 230 0.40 -21.64 -3.06
C PRO A 230 -0.02 -20.32 -2.38
N PHE A 231 -0.79 -19.50 -3.11
CA PHE A 231 -1.43 -18.29 -2.61
C PHE A 231 -2.93 -18.49 -2.50
N ASP A 232 -3.53 -17.99 -1.42
CA ASP A 232 -4.96 -18.06 -1.18
C ASP A 232 -5.73 -16.94 -1.89
N GLY A 233 -5.08 -15.79 -2.10
CA GLY A 233 -5.66 -14.64 -2.76
C GLY A 233 -4.63 -13.61 -3.20
N ILE A 234 -5.10 -12.59 -3.91
CA ILE A 234 -4.27 -11.49 -4.42
C ILE A 234 -4.80 -10.18 -3.85
N LEU A 235 -3.93 -9.34 -3.29
CA LEU A 235 -4.24 -7.98 -2.89
C LEU A 235 -3.53 -7.02 -3.84
N GLY A 236 -4.29 -6.13 -4.48
CA GLY A 236 -3.73 -5.07 -5.31
C GLY A 236 -4.05 -3.68 -4.76
N PHE A 237 -3.15 -2.73 -4.98
CA PHE A 237 -3.36 -1.31 -4.70
C PHE A 237 -3.21 -0.47 -5.97
N SER A 238 -4.16 0.42 -6.25
CA SER A 238 -4.12 1.32 -7.42
C SER A 238 -3.96 0.52 -8.72
N GLN A 239 -2.90 0.75 -9.51
CA GLN A 239 -2.59 -0.05 -10.69
C GLN A 239 -2.44 -1.56 -10.37
N GLY A 240 -1.91 -1.92 -9.19
CA GLY A 240 -1.86 -3.31 -8.75
C GLY A 240 -3.25 -3.91 -8.51
N ALA A 241 -4.25 -3.09 -8.14
CA ALA A 241 -5.64 -3.51 -8.06
C ALA A 241 -6.25 -3.70 -9.45
N ALA A 242 -5.95 -2.83 -10.41
CA ALA A 242 -6.36 -3.04 -11.81
C ALA A 242 -5.79 -4.37 -12.36
N MET A 243 -4.51 -4.64 -12.12
CA MET A 243 -3.88 -5.92 -12.50
C MET A 243 -4.53 -7.12 -11.78
N ALA A 244 -4.73 -7.04 -10.46
CA ALA A 244 -5.37 -8.11 -9.70
C ALA A 244 -6.81 -8.39 -10.17
N ALA A 245 -7.54 -7.34 -10.58
CA ALA A 245 -8.87 -7.49 -11.13
C ALA A 245 -8.86 -8.16 -12.51
N LEU A 246 -7.90 -7.82 -13.38
CA LEU A 246 -7.69 -8.52 -14.67
C LEU A 246 -7.38 -10.00 -14.47
N VAL A 247 -6.51 -10.33 -13.51
CA VAL A 247 -6.21 -11.72 -13.13
C VAL A 247 -7.47 -12.41 -12.60
N GLY A 248 -8.26 -11.72 -11.76
CA GLY A 248 -9.55 -12.21 -11.26
C GLY A 248 -10.57 -12.49 -12.37
N ALA A 249 -10.65 -11.63 -13.38
CA ALA A 249 -11.49 -11.80 -14.57
C ALA A 249 -11.07 -13.03 -15.40
N HIS A 250 -9.76 -13.32 -15.44
CA HIS A 250 -9.17 -14.46 -16.14
C HIS A 250 -9.06 -15.73 -15.29
N ARG A 251 -9.63 -15.76 -14.07
CA ARG A 251 -9.44 -16.83 -13.09
C ARG A 251 -9.72 -18.24 -13.65
N GLU A 252 -10.79 -18.43 -14.42
CA GLU A 252 -11.10 -19.74 -15.02
C GLU A 252 -10.12 -20.14 -16.13
N LYS A 253 -9.61 -19.18 -16.90
CA LYS A 253 -8.59 -19.42 -17.93
C LYS A 253 -7.22 -19.75 -17.33
N LEU A 254 -6.93 -19.22 -16.13
CA LEU A 254 -5.66 -19.38 -15.41
C LEU A 254 -5.64 -20.57 -14.45
N LYS A 255 -6.75 -21.32 -14.35
CA LYS A 255 -6.88 -22.45 -13.44
C LYS A 255 -5.81 -23.52 -13.72
N GLY A 256 -5.12 -23.97 -12.67
CA GLY A 256 -3.99 -24.89 -12.76
C GLY A 256 -2.62 -24.23 -12.99
N GLU A 257 -2.57 -23.00 -13.51
CA GLU A 257 -1.34 -22.20 -13.58
C GLU A 257 -1.25 -21.23 -12.37
N MET A 258 -2.38 -20.62 -12.02
CA MET A 258 -2.52 -19.69 -10.90
C MET A 258 -3.84 -19.93 -10.17
N ASP A 259 -3.81 -20.84 -9.19
CA ASP A 259 -4.99 -21.11 -8.37
C ASP A 259 -5.06 -20.17 -7.16
N PHE A 260 -6.13 -19.37 -7.08
CA PHE A 260 -6.44 -18.50 -5.95
C PHE A 260 -7.96 -18.42 -5.73
N ARG A 261 -8.36 -17.96 -4.53
CA ARG A 261 -9.76 -18.01 -4.07
C ARG A 261 -10.45 -16.65 -4.04
N PHE A 262 -9.70 -15.56 -3.93
CA PHE A 262 -10.26 -14.22 -3.86
C PHE A 262 -9.27 -13.13 -4.30
N VAL A 263 -9.81 -11.93 -4.56
CA VAL A 263 -9.04 -10.70 -4.76
C VAL A 263 -9.43 -9.60 -3.78
N VAL A 264 -8.47 -8.79 -3.36
CA VAL A 264 -8.67 -7.57 -2.55
C VAL A 264 -8.16 -6.38 -3.37
N LEU A 265 -9.06 -5.48 -3.72
CA LEU A 265 -8.85 -4.43 -4.71
C LEU A 265 -8.96 -3.07 -4.02
N CYS A 266 -7.81 -2.46 -3.73
CA CYS A 266 -7.74 -1.18 -3.04
C CYS A 266 -7.52 -0.02 -4.03
N SER A 267 -8.45 0.94 -4.11
CA SER A 267 -8.46 2.04 -5.08
C SER A 267 -8.23 1.56 -6.52
N GLY A 268 -8.89 0.46 -6.91
CA GLY A 268 -8.78 -0.13 -8.24
C GLY A 268 -9.65 0.55 -9.28
N PHE A 269 -9.35 0.31 -10.55
CA PHE A 269 -10.08 0.80 -11.71
C PHE A 269 -10.05 -0.25 -12.82
N ALA A 270 -11.02 -0.21 -13.73
CA ALA A 270 -11.10 -1.12 -14.85
C ALA A 270 -10.09 -0.71 -15.95
N VAL A 271 -9.32 -1.68 -16.44
CA VAL A 271 -8.38 -1.54 -17.57
C VAL A 271 -8.53 -2.76 -18.45
N ASN A 272 -8.64 -2.60 -19.77
CA ASN A 272 -8.84 -3.69 -20.73
C ASN A 272 -10.03 -4.61 -20.37
N MET A 273 -11.10 -4.03 -19.85
CA MET A 273 -12.30 -4.76 -19.40
C MET A 273 -13.57 -4.40 -20.18
N THR A 274 -13.45 -3.83 -21.38
CA THR A 274 -14.60 -3.38 -22.19
C THR A 274 -15.53 -4.52 -22.64
N GLU A 275 -15.03 -5.76 -22.63
CA GLU A 275 -15.77 -6.98 -22.94
C GLU A 275 -16.57 -7.54 -21.75
N TYR A 276 -16.29 -7.07 -20.54
CA TYR A 276 -16.98 -7.51 -19.33
C TYR A 276 -18.21 -6.63 -19.08
N VAL A 277 -19.34 -7.29 -18.87
CA VAL A 277 -20.58 -6.63 -18.46
C VAL A 277 -20.76 -6.73 -16.95
N GLU A 278 -21.69 -5.97 -16.40
CA GLU A 278 -22.04 -6.00 -14.97
C GLU A 278 -22.33 -7.42 -14.50
N GLY A 279 -21.70 -7.82 -13.38
CA GLY A 279 -21.86 -9.15 -12.79
C GLY A 279 -21.28 -10.32 -13.60
N SER A 280 -20.46 -10.08 -14.63
CA SER A 280 -19.88 -11.16 -15.45
C SER A 280 -18.66 -11.85 -14.82
N ILE A 281 -17.94 -11.18 -13.91
CA ILE A 281 -16.73 -11.72 -13.28
C ILE A 281 -17.10 -12.57 -12.06
N ASN A 282 -16.83 -13.88 -12.16
CA ASN A 282 -16.99 -14.84 -11.06
C ASN A 282 -15.68 -15.03 -10.27
N CYS A 283 -15.39 -14.08 -9.39
CA CYS A 283 -14.26 -14.16 -8.47
C CYS A 283 -14.64 -13.45 -7.17
N PRO A 284 -14.59 -14.11 -5.99
CA PRO A 284 -14.82 -13.44 -4.73
C PRO A 284 -13.91 -12.22 -4.55
N SER A 285 -14.47 -11.05 -4.31
CA SER A 285 -13.73 -9.79 -4.33
C SER A 285 -14.08 -8.87 -3.17
N LEU A 286 -13.07 -8.18 -2.64
CA LEU A 286 -13.23 -7.08 -1.70
C LEU A 286 -12.75 -5.79 -2.35
N HIS A 287 -13.64 -4.83 -2.54
CA HIS A 287 -13.34 -3.53 -3.13
C HIS A 287 -13.26 -2.48 -2.02
N ILE A 288 -12.12 -1.80 -1.90
CA ILE A 288 -11.87 -0.80 -0.85
C ILE A 288 -11.42 0.49 -1.50
N PHE A 289 -12.18 1.58 -1.37
CA PHE A 289 -11.81 2.84 -2.03
C PHE A 289 -12.41 4.06 -1.33
N GLY A 290 -11.84 5.23 -1.62
CA GLY A 290 -12.32 6.49 -1.06
C GLY A 290 -13.67 6.89 -1.64
N CYS A 291 -14.60 7.34 -0.80
CA CYS A 291 -15.83 7.99 -1.25
C CYS A 291 -15.52 9.41 -1.78
N LYS A 292 -16.54 10.12 -2.29
CA LYS A 292 -16.38 11.48 -2.85
C LYS A 292 -15.75 12.45 -1.83
N GLU A 293 -16.10 12.29 -0.56
CA GLU A 293 -15.59 13.09 0.56
C GLU A 293 -14.12 12.77 0.89
N GLY A 294 -13.65 11.56 0.57
CA GLY A 294 -12.29 11.10 0.81
C GLY A 294 -11.24 11.81 -0.04
N LYS A 295 -11.65 12.43 -1.15
CA LYS A 295 -10.79 13.22 -2.06
C LYS A 295 -9.57 12.41 -2.51
N ASP A 296 -9.80 11.16 -2.93
CA ASP A 296 -8.79 10.44 -3.71
C ASP A 296 -8.50 11.25 -4.98
N ARG A 297 -7.25 11.73 -5.09
CA ARG A 297 -6.80 12.58 -6.21
C ARG A 297 -6.17 11.79 -7.34
N GLN A 298 -6.04 10.47 -7.16
CA GLN A 298 -5.40 9.60 -8.15
C GLN A 298 -6.44 8.79 -8.90
N ILE A 299 -7.42 8.23 -8.19
CA ILE A 299 -8.48 7.41 -8.78
C ILE A 299 -9.83 7.95 -8.33
N ASP A 300 -10.68 8.33 -9.28
CA ASP A 300 -12.04 8.74 -8.98
C ASP A 300 -12.83 7.56 -8.40
N CYS A 301 -13.61 7.81 -7.35
CA CYS A 301 -14.43 6.80 -6.70
C CYS A 301 -15.39 6.09 -7.68
N GLU A 302 -15.84 6.77 -8.73
CA GLU A 302 -16.72 6.20 -9.75
C GLU A 302 -16.00 5.16 -10.61
N ALA A 303 -14.71 5.33 -10.88
CA ALA A 303 -13.91 4.32 -11.57
C ALA A 303 -13.79 3.04 -10.74
N SER A 304 -13.69 3.16 -9.42
CA SER A 304 -13.68 2.01 -8.50
C SER A 304 -15.06 1.36 -8.37
N ARG A 305 -16.15 2.14 -8.35
CA ARG A 305 -17.54 1.60 -8.40
C ARG A 305 -17.82 0.86 -9.69
N GLN A 306 -17.41 1.41 -10.82
CA GLN A 306 -17.53 0.78 -12.12
C GLN A 306 -16.76 -0.55 -12.16
N LEU A 307 -15.55 -0.59 -11.60
CA LEU A 307 -14.82 -1.86 -11.48
C LEU A 307 -15.59 -2.87 -10.61
N ALA A 308 -16.15 -2.44 -9.49
CA ALA A 308 -16.90 -3.30 -8.58
C ALA A 308 -18.16 -3.89 -9.22
N SER A 309 -18.85 -3.14 -10.08
CA SER A 309 -20.07 -3.61 -10.75
C SER A 309 -19.80 -4.75 -11.74
N LEU A 310 -18.57 -4.89 -12.25
CA LEU A 310 -18.22 -6.02 -13.12
C LEU A 310 -18.19 -7.38 -12.38
N PHE A 311 -18.03 -7.37 -11.05
CA PHE A 311 -18.01 -8.56 -10.22
C PHE A 311 -19.42 -8.95 -9.78
N GLN A 312 -19.69 -10.26 -9.65
CA GLN A 312 -21.00 -10.76 -9.23
C GLN A 312 -21.39 -10.23 -7.85
N ASN A 313 -22.60 -9.68 -7.73
CA ASN A 313 -23.15 -9.12 -6.48
C ASN A 313 -23.13 -10.10 -5.29
N GLY A 314 -23.20 -11.42 -5.55
CA GLY A 314 -23.15 -12.44 -4.50
C GLY A 314 -21.73 -12.74 -3.97
N SER A 315 -20.69 -12.27 -4.66
CA SER A 315 -19.29 -12.60 -4.34
C SER A 315 -18.41 -11.36 -4.16
N SER A 316 -18.91 -10.15 -4.42
CA SER A 316 -18.24 -8.88 -4.17
C SER A 316 -18.68 -8.23 -2.84
N VAL A 317 -17.76 -7.56 -2.17
CA VAL A 317 -18.00 -6.72 -0.98
C VAL A 317 -17.38 -5.36 -1.23
N ILE A 318 -18.09 -4.28 -0.92
CA ILE A 318 -17.63 -2.90 -1.12
C ILE A 318 -17.46 -2.21 0.24
N VAL A 319 -16.29 -1.62 0.45
CA VAL A 319 -15.92 -0.82 1.63
C VAL A 319 -15.52 0.57 1.16
N GLU A 320 -16.42 1.54 1.27
CA GLU A 320 -16.12 2.95 0.99
C GLU A 320 -15.61 3.66 2.24
N HIS A 321 -14.58 4.51 2.12
CA HIS A 321 -14.01 5.26 3.24
C HIS A 321 -13.84 6.75 2.96
N ASP A 322 -13.82 7.57 4.00
CA ASP A 322 -13.67 9.03 3.95
C ASP A 322 -12.22 9.52 3.86
N LEU A 323 -11.29 8.61 3.52
CA LEU A 323 -9.87 8.88 3.34
C LEU A 323 -9.51 8.92 1.84
N GLY A 324 -8.37 9.53 1.51
CA GLY A 324 -7.88 9.62 0.13
C GLY A 324 -7.27 8.30 -0.39
N HIS A 325 -6.26 8.39 -1.25
CA HIS A 325 -5.63 7.23 -1.92
C HIS A 325 -4.79 6.35 -0.96
N ILE A 326 -5.44 5.61 -0.06
CA ILE A 326 -4.80 4.78 0.97
C ILE A 326 -5.63 3.53 1.27
N ILE A 327 -5.02 2.54 1.93
CA ILE A 327 -5.75 1.41 2.52
C ILE A 327 -6.13 1.75 3.97
N PRO A 328 -7.42 1.82 4.32
CA PRO A 328 -7.85 2.15 5.68
C PRO A 328 -7.50 1.00 6.64
N THR A 329 -6.92 1.34 7.79
CA THR A 329 -6.53 0.34 8.81
C THR A 329 -7.18 0.59 10.16
N ARG A 330 -8.11 1.54 10.26
CA ARG A 330 -8.89 1.81 11.46
C ARG A 330 -10.26 1.13 11.36
N SER A 331 -10.89 0.92 12.51
CA SER A 331 -12.30 0.52 12.57
C SER A 331 -13.15 1.68 12.02
N PRO A 332 -14.26 1.41 11.31
CA PRO A 332 -14.84 0.08 11.04
C PRO A 332 -14.14 -0.70 9.91
N TYR A 333 -13.42 -0.03 9.02
CA TYR A 333 -12.91 -0.61 7.76
C TYR A 333 -12.03 -1.86 7.93
N ILE A 334 -11.13 -1.87 8.92
CA ILE A 334 -10.28 -3.05 9.13
C ILE A 334 -11.09 -4.28 9.54
N ASP A 335 -12.22 -4.09 10.21
CA ASP A 335 -13.04 -5.19 10.70
C ASP A 335 -13.77 -5.85 9.51
N GLU A 336 -14.26 -5.05 8.56
CA GLU A 336 -14.79 -5.57 7.29
C GLU A 336 -13.75 -6.34 6.46
N ILE A 337 -12.49 -5.88 6.43
CA ILE A 337 -11.39 -6.61 5.77
C ILE A 337 -11.18 -7.97 6.45
N LYS A 338 -11.22 -8.03 7.79
CA LYS A 338 -11.06 -9.30 8.51
C LYS A 338 -12.24 -10.23 8.26
N ASP A 339 -13.46 -9.71 8.30
CA ASP A 339 -14.68 -10.47 8.10
C ASP A 339 -14.69 -11.09 6.70
N PHE A 340 -14.29 -10.33 5.67
CA PHE A 340 -14.09 -10.84 4.33
C PHE A 340 -13.12 -12.03 4.30
N LEU A 341 -11.93 -11.87 4.90
CA LEU A 341 -10.86 -12.87 4.87
C LEU A 341 -11.20 -14.11 5.70
N GLN A 342 -11.93 -13.97 6.81
CA GLN A 342 -12.33 -15.09 7.67
C GLN A 342 -13.23 -16.10 6.95
N ARG A 343 -13.92 -15.71 5.88
CA ARG A 343 -14.70 -16.64 5.04
C ARG A 343 -13.85 -17.69 4.31
N PHE A 344 -12.51 -17.53 4.33
CA PHE A 344 -11.56 -18.39 3.64
C PHE A 344 -10.61 -19.15 4.59
N LEU A 345 -10.72 -18.95 5.90
CA LEU A 345 -10.02 -19.71 6.94
C LEU A 345 -10.84 -20.94 7.35
#